data_AF-A0A3Q1FQD2-F1
#
_entry.id   AF-A0A3Q1FQD2-F1
#
_cell.length_a   1.000
_cell.length_b   1.000
_cell.length_c   1.000
_cell.angle_alpha   90.00
_cell.angle_beta   90.00
_cell.angle_gamma   90.00
#
_symmetry.space_group_name_H-M   'P 1'
#
loop_
_entity.id
_entity.type
_entity.pdbx_description
1 polymer ?
#
loop_
_entity_poly.entity_id
_entity_poly.type
_entity_poly.pdbx_seq_one_letter_code
_entity_poly.pdbx_strand_id
1 'polypeptide(L)' 'MSVNLSKNGAALMAAYKDVVDGKSDKNWALFTYEGNSNDLRLAQTGGSPCDHQRPRRRRRGTRKHPGQSGQSFRSQL' A
#
# COMPACT_ATOMS: atom_id res chain seq x y z
N MET A 1 17.80 26.08 -17.25
CA MET A 1 17.72 24.60 -17.16
C MET A 1 16.32 24.17 -17.56
N SER A 2 16.20 23.11 -18.36
CA SER A 2 14.92 22.54 -18.80
C SER A 2 14.97 21.01 -18.73
N VAL A 3 13.81 20.41 -18.45
CA VAL A 3 13.62 18.96 -18.46
C VAL A 3 13.66 18.43 -19.90
N ASN A 4 14.35 17.31 -20.11
CA ASN A 4 14.35 16.56 -21.36
C ASN A 4 13.40 15.36 -21.26
N LEU A 5 12.35 15.40 -22.08
CA LEU A 5 11.36 14.31 -22.21
C LEU A 5 11.59 13.46 -23.47
N SER A 6 12.43 13.92 -24.40
CA SER A 6 12.56 13.35 -25.74
C SER A 6 13.25 12.01 -25.72
N LYS A 7 14.29 11.85 -24.89
CA LYS A 7 15.13 10.64 -24.81
C LYS A 7 14.31 9.38 -24.48
N ASN A 8 13.42 9.48 -23.50
CA ASN A 8 12.58 8.37 -23.03
C ASN A 8 11.09 8.55 -23.39
N GLY A 9 10.78 9.44 -24.35
CA GLY A 9 9.42 9.93 -24.59
C GLY A 9 8.39 8.82 -24.81
N ALA A 10 8.76 7.75 -25.51
CA ALA A 10 7.87 6.60 -25.73
C ALA A 10 7.50 5.89 -24.42
N ALA A 11 8.47 5.64 -23.54
CA ALA A 11 8.23 4.98 -22.26
C ALA A 11 7.43 5.88 -21.30
N LEU A 12 7.72 7.18 -21.30
CA LEU A 12 6.98 8.18 -20.51
C LEU A 12 5.52 8.25 -20.96
N MET A 13 5.27 8.31 -22.27
CA MET A 13 3.93 8.37 -22.84
C MET A 13 3.16 7.07 -22.63
N ALA A 14 3.81 5.91 -22.74
CA ALA A 14 3.18 4.62 -22.48
C ALA A 14 2.72 4.51 -21.02
N ALA A 15 3.60 4.81 -20.06
CA ALA A 15 3.26 4.76 -18.64
C ALA A 15 2.18 5.78 -18.26
N TYR A 16 2.20 6.96 -18.88
CA TYR A 16 1.13 7.95 -18.70
C TYR A 16 -0.21 7.39 -19.21
N LYS A 17 -0.24 6.86 -20.44
CA LYS A 17 -1.44 6.24 -21.03
C LYS A 17 -1.98 5.10 -20.20
N ASP A 18 -1.12 4.21 -19.73
CA ASP A 18 -1.50 3.07 -18.88
C ASP A 18 -2.25 3.52 -17.62
N VAL A 19 -1.88 4.67 -17.04
CA VAL A 19 -2.51 5.22 -15.85
C VAL A 19 -3.83 5.94 -16.18
N VAL A 20 -3.93 6.65 -17.32
CA VAL A 20 -5.12 7.46 -17.65
C VAL A 20 -6.20 6.71 -18.42
N ASP A 21 -5.86 5.67 -19.19
CA ASP A 21 -6.83 4.95 -20.01
C ASP A 21 -7.84 4.15 -19.17
N GLY A 22 -7.58 3.94 -17.87
CA GLY A 22 -8.48 3.29 -16.91
C GLY A 22 -8.79 1.81 -17.21
N LYS A 23 -8.27 1.28 -18.32
CA LYS A 23 -8.37 -0.12 -18.77
C LYS A 23 -7.24 -0.98 -18.23
N SER A 24 -6.15 -0.37 -17.78
CA SER A 24 -5.01 -1.08 -17.20
C SER A 24 -5.16 -1.15 -15.70
N ASP A 25 -4.60 -2.21 -15.11
CA ASP A 25 -4.52 -2.34 -13.65
C ASP A 25 -3.50 -1.37 -13.03
N LYS A 26 -2.89 -0.45 -13.78
CA LYS A 26 -1.89 0.52 -13.29
C LYS A 26 -2.59 1.82 -12.91
N ASN A 27 -2.46 2.20 -11.64
CA ASN A 27 -3.05 3.42 -11.08
C ASN A 27 -2.04 4.54 -10.88
N TRP A 28 -0.73 4.21 -10.89
CA TRP A 28 0.32 5.20 -10.72
C TRP A 28 1.58 4.85 -11.50
N ALA A 29 2.33 5.88 -11.88
CA ALA A 29 3.66 5.81 -12.47
C ALA A 29 4.60 6.79 -11.74
N LEU A 30 5.82 6.34 -11.44
CA LEU A 30 6.87 7.12 -10.81
C LEU A 30 7.96 7.43 -11.83
N PHE A 31 8.33 8.70 -11.93
CA PHE A 31 9.39 9.18 -12.82
C PHE A 31 10.58 9.70 -12.02
N THR A 32 11.77 9.56 -12.59
CA THR A 32 13.02 10.04 -11.99
C THR A 32 14.00 10.51 -13.05
N TYR A 33 15.07 11.19 -12.64
CA TYR A 33 16.14 11.62 -13.53
C TYR A 33 17.17 10.51 -13.74
N GLU A 34 17.83 10.54 -14.90
CA GLU A 34 18.98 9.69 -15.17
C GLU A 34 20.26 10.30 -14.63
N GLY A 35 20.79 9.72 -13.55
CA GLY A 35 22.05 10.18 -12.96
C GLY A 35 21.99 11.67 -12.62
N ASN A 36 22.95 12.44 -13.15
CA ASN A 36 23.04 13.89 -12.97
C ASN A 36 22.59 14.68 -14.23
N SER A 37 21.69 14.09 -15.03
CA SER A 37 21.13 14.68 -16.25
C SER A 37 19.73 15.28 -16.01
N ASN A 38 19.28 16.12 -16.94
CA ASN A 38 17.89 16.59 -17.01
C ASN A 38 16.96 15.61 -17.77
N ASP A 39 17.47 14.43 -18.14
CA ASP A 39 16.71 13.38 -18.81
C ASP A 39 15.76 12.69 -17.83
N LEU A 40 14.46 12.77 -18.11
CA LEU A 40 13.44 12.08 -17.32
C LEU A 40 13.26 10.63 -17.81
N ARG A 41 13.09 9.69 -16.89
CA ARG A 41 12.78 8.29 -17.19
C ARG A 41 11.69 7.74 -16.29
N LEU A 42 11.07 6.64 -16.72
CA LEU A 42 10.19 5.84 -15.87
C LEU A 42 11.02 5.06 -14.86
N ALA A 43 10.67 5.19 -13.57
CA ALA A 43 11.27 4.40 -12.50
C ALA A 43 10.43 3.17 -12.19
N GLN A 44 9.11 3.33 -12.06
CA GLN A 44 8.21 2.25 -11.64
C GLN A 44 6.75 2.55 -11.99
N THR A 45 5.93 1.51 -12.11
CA THR A 45 4.45 1.60 -12.19
C THR A 45 3.79 0.65 -11.19
N GLY A 46 2.57 0.93 -10.78
CA GLY A 46 1.84 0.07 -9.85
C GLY A 46 0.33 0.27 -9.87
N GLY A 47 -0.38 -0.70 -9.30
CA GLY A 47 -1.80 -0.90 -9.59
C GLY A 47 -2.81 -0.72 -8.46
N SER A 48 -2.38 -0.66 -7.20
CA SER A 48 -3.32 -0.44 -6.10
C SER A 48 -2.61 0.13 -4.87
N PRO A 49 -3.08 1.26 -4.31
CA PRO A 49 -2.87 1.60 -2.90
C PRO A 49 -3.91 0.92 -1.99
N CYS A 50 -5.02 0.46 -2.57
CA CYS A 50 -6.25 0.11 -1.87
C CYS A 50 -6.41 -1.40 -1.61
N ASP A 51 -5.33 -2.09 -1.22
CA ASP A 51 -5.47 -3.33 -0.47
C ASP A 51 -5.41 -2.99 1.02
N HIS A 52 -6.35 -2.15 1.48
CA HIS A 52 -6.67 -2.12 2.89
C HIS A 52 -7.49 -3.39 3.17
N GLN A 53 -6.79 -4.52 3.13
CA GLN A 53 -7.34 -5.80 3.50
C GLN A 53 -7.63 -5.71 4.99
N ARG A 54 -8.84 -5.25 5.34
CA ARG A 54 -9.33 -5.27 6.71
C ARG A 54 -9.08 -6.70 7.19
N PRO A 55 -8.26 -6.91 8.23
CA PRO A 55 -8.12 -8.24 8.78
C PRO A 55 -9.52 -8.69 9.14
N ARG A 56 -10.00 -9.78 8.53
CA ARG A 56 -11.29 -10.35 8.90
C ARG A 56 -11.21 -10.59 10.40
N ARG A 57 -11.94 -9.79 11.18
CA ARG A 57 -11.96 -9.93 12.64
C ARG A 57 -12.34 -11.37 12.90
N ARG A 58 -11.38 -12.18 13.38
CA ARG A 58 -11.65 -13.54 13.84
C ARG A 58 -12.81 -13.41 14.83
N ARG A 59 -13.93 -14.08 14.52
CA ARG A 59 -15.08 -14.15 15.42
C ARG A 59 -14.56 -14.49 16.81
N ARG A 60 -14.80 -13.57 17.74
CA ARG A 60 -14.40 -13.68 19.14
C ARG A 60 -15.06 -14.95 19.70
N GLY A 61 -14.29 -16.03 19.76
CA GLY A 61 -14.75 -17.28 20.36
C GLY A 61 -15.19 -17.00 21.80
N THR A 62 -16.32 -17.59 22.20
CA THR A 62 -16.84 -17.52 23.56
C THR A 62 -15.78 -18.04 24.53
N ARG A 63 -15.15 -17.14 25.30
CA ARG A 63 -14.36 -17.51 26.47
C ARG A 63 -15.31 -18.21 27.45
N LYS A 64 -15.25 -19.54 27.52
CA LYS A 64 -15.71 -20.24 28.73
C LYS A 64 -14.73 -19.89 29.85
N HIS A 65 -15.21 -19.16 30.84
CA HIS A 65 -14.50 -18.95 32.10
C HIS A 65 -14.53 -20.27 32.89
N PRO A 66 -13.38 -20.90 33.18
CA PRO A 66 -13.34 -21.91 34.23
C PRO A 66 -13.40 -21.19 35.59
N GLY A 67 -14.25 -21.70 36.47
CA GLY A 67 -14.53 -21.11 37.77
C GLY A 67 -13.26 -20.84 38.59
N GLN A 68 -13.13 -19.60 39.05
CA GLN A 68 -12.23 -19.26 40.14
C GLN A 68 -12.80 -19.86 41.43
N SER A 69 -12.39 -21.08 41.78
CA SER A 69 -12.37 -21.51 43.17
C SER A 69 -11.12 -20.90 43.82
N GLY A 70 -11.22 -19.63 44.21
CA GLY A 70 -10.17 -18.88 44.89
C GLY A 70 -10.72 -18.40 46.23
N GLN A 71 -10.58 -19.28 47.22
CA GLN A 71 -10.74 -19.11 48.67
C GLN A 71 -10.90 -17.65 49.15
N SER A 72 -12.11 -17.34 49.63
CA SER A 72 -12.39 -16.18 50.47
C SER A 72 -11.79 -16.42 51.85
N PHE A 73 -10.58 -15.91 52.08
CA PHE A 73 -10.00 -15.80 53.41
C PHE A 73 -10.14 -14.36 53.92
N ARG A 74 -10.69 -14.27 55.15
CA ARG A 74 -10.74 -13.12 56.07
C ARG A 74 -11.96 -12.20 55.97
N SER A 75 -13.00 -12.55 56.75
CA SER A 75 -13.76 -11.55 57.50
C SER A 75 -13.35 -11.63 58.97
N GLN A 76 -13.19 -10.45 59.55
CA GLN A 76 -12.88 -10.18 60.94
C GLN A 76 -14.05 -10.59 61.84
N LEU A 77 -13.79 -11.39 62.88
CA LEU A 77 -14.00 -11.09 64.31
C LEU A 77 -13.53 -12.30 65.14
#